data_AF-A0A818BRD3-F1
#
_entry.id   AF-A0A818BRD3-F1
#
_cell.length_a   1.000
_cell.length_b   1.000
_cell.length_c   1.000
_cell.angle_alpha   90.00
_cell.angle_beta   90.00
_cell.angle_gamma   90.00
#
_symmetry.space_group_name_H-M   'P 1'
#
loop_
_entity.id
_entity.type
_entity.pdbx_description
1 polymer ?
#
loop_
_entity_poly.entity_id
_entity_poly.type
_entity_poly.pdbx_seq_one_letter_code
_entity_poly.pdbx_strand_id
1 'polypeptide(L)'
;MKLEYCYDIQRDLYWLTQIQLVSHSLILLHYIGIPEDDTSNDFWAYIYGQRCHPIGWCKENSKLMLPPPIVTKRAIQQTTINANTLTNGNIKGENEELQTPSEYLFDK
;
A
#
# COMPACT_ATOMS: atom_id res chain seq x y z
N MET A 1 -8.46 -2.86 -10.51
CA MET A 1 -9.21 -3.60 -9.45
C MET A 1 -8.31 -3.70 -8.22
N LYS A 2 -8.86 -3.57 -7.01
CA LYS A 2 -8.10 -3.61 -5.74
C LYS A 2 -8.44 -4.88 -4.95
N LEU A 3 -7.50 -5.39 -4.16
CA LEU A 3 -7.68 -6.55 -3.30
C LEU A 3 -6.86 -6.45 -2.01
N GLU A 4 -7.16 -7.32 -1.04
CA GLU A 4 -6.36 -7.50 0.19
C GLU A 4 -5.41 -8.68 0.01
N TYR A 5 -4.10 -8.42 0.11
CA TYR A 5 -3.06 -9.43 -0.09
C TYR A 5 -2.36 -9.76 1.21
N CYS A 6 -2.34 -11.05 1.57
CA CYS A 6 -1.56 -11.59 2.68
C CYS A 6 -0.07 -11.54 2.31
N TYR A 7 0.68 -10.52 2.71
CA TYR A 7 2.10 -10.40 2.34
C TYR A 7 3.02 -11.18 3.30
N ASP A 8 2.57 -11.48 4.52
CA ASP A 8 3.27 -12.32 5.50
C ASP A 8 2.30 -13.36 6.07
N ILE A 9 2.41 -14.59 5.57
CA ILE A 9 1.55 -15.72 5.96
C ILE A 9 1.80 -16.13 7.41
N GLN A 10 3.05 -16.02 7.89
CA GLN A 10 3.40 -16.49 9.24
C GLN A 10 2.81 -15.58 10.31
N ARG A 11 2.70 -14.28 10.01
CA ARG A 11 2.15 -13.27 10.91
C ARG A 11 0.70 -12.90 10.61
N ASP A 12 0.12 -13.51 9.58
CA ASP A 12 -1.25 -13.25 9.14
C ASP A 12 -1.50 -11.76 8.88
N LEU A 13 -0.56 -11.14 8.14
CA LEU A 13 -0.56 -9.71 7.83
C LEU A 13 -0.96 -9.45 6.39
N TYR A 14 -1.85 -8.47 6.24
CA TYR A 14 -2.47 -8.13 4.98
C TYR A 14 -2.26 -6.66 4.64
N TRP A 15 -2.23 -6.37 3.35
CA TRP A 15 -2.22 -5.00 2.86
C TRP A 15 -2.98 -4.87 1.55
N LEU A 16 -3.37 -3.63 1.23
CA LEU A 16 -4.07 -3.31 0.00
C LEU A 16 -3.11 -3.35 -1.20
N THR A 17 -3.57 -3.98 -2.27
CA THR A 17 -2.87 -4.01 -3.55
C THR A 17 -3.82 -3.67 -4.70
N GLN A 18 -3.25 -3.09 -5.75
CA GLN A 18 -3.89 -2.88 -7.04
C GLN A 18 -3.39 -3.93 -8.03
N ILE A 19 -4.31 -4.54 -8.76
CA ILE A 19 -3.98 -5.43 -9.88
C ILE A 19 -3.62 -4.56 -11.08
N GLN A 20 -2.36 -4.68 -11.51
CA GLN A 20 -1.83 -3.98 -12.69
C GLN A 20 -2.08 -4.78 -13.96
N LEU A 21 -1.81 -6.09 -13.91
CA LEU A 21 -1.94 -7.00 -15.05
C LEU A 21 -2.48 -8.36 -14.60
N VAL A 22 -3.15 -9.06 -15.51
CA VAL A 22 -3.61 -10.43 -15.33
C VAL A 22 -3.04 -11.27 -16.47
N SER A 23 -2.38 -12.38 -16.13
CA SER A 23 -1.88 -13.35 -17.09
C SER A 23 -2.23 -14.76 -16.62
N HIS A 24 -3.23 -15.36 -17.24
CA HIS A 24 -3.74 -16.68 -16.88
C HIS A 24 -4.10 -16.77 -15.38
N SER A 25 -3.32 -17.53 -14.60
CA SER A 25 -3.48 -17.71 -13.16
C SER A 25 -2.62 -16.76 -12.31
N LEU A 26 -1.85 -15.87 -12.93
CA LEU A 26 -0.98 -14.91 -12.27
C LEU A 26 -1.55 -13.49 -12.39
N ILE A 27 -1.37 -12.71 -11.33
CA ILE A 27 -1.70 -11.30 -11.28
C ILE A 27 -0.47 -10.50 -10.87
N LEU A 28 -0.22 -9.40 -11.55
CA LEU A 28 0.81 -8.45 -11.17
C LEU A 28 0.20 -7.47 -10.18
N LEU A 29 0.75 -7.42 -8.98
CA LEU A 29 0.27 -6.62 -7.86
C LEU A 29 1.22 -5.46 -7.57
N HIS A 30 0.60 -4.32 -7.29
CA HIS A 30 1.25 -3.11 -6.82
C HIS A 30 0.71 -2.75 -5.44
N TYR A 31 1.57 -2.46 -4.46
CA TYR A 31 1.10 -2.07 -3.12
C TYR A 31 0.53 -0.65 -3.13
N ILE A 32 -0.65 -0.47 -2.53
CA ILE A 32 -1.18 0.87 -2.28
C ILE A 32 -0.25 1.60 -1.29
N GLY A 33 0.12 2.84 -1.63
CA GLY A 33 1.09 3.65 -0.88
C GLY A 33 2.49 3.68 -1.50
N ILE A 34 2.71 2.95 -2.60
CA ILE A 34 3.85 3.16 -3.50
C ILE A 34 3.35 4.03 -4.67
N PRO A 35 4.16 4.98 -5.20
CA PRO A 35 3.79 5.74 -6.41
C PRO A 35 3.56 4.82 -7.61
N GLU A 36 2.51 5.11 -8.39
CA GLU A 36 2.10 4.25 -9.51
C GLU A 36 3.13 4.17 -10.65
N ASP A 37 3.97 5.19 -10.81
CA ASP A 37 5.07 5.22 -11.77
C ASP A 37 6.28 4.37 -11.32
N ASP A 38 6.35 4.02 -10.03
CA ASP A 38 7.40 3.20 -9.45
C ASP A 38 7.00 1.71 -9.41
N THR A 39 7.26 1.04 -10.54
CA THR A 39 6.99 -0.39 -10.74
C THR A 39 8.07 -1.32 -10.17
N SER A 40 9.12 -0.78 -9.54
CA SER A 40 10.27 -1.57 -9.06
C SER A 40 9.93 -2.58 -7.96
N ASN A 41 8.76 -2.43 -7.33
CA ASN A 41 8.26 -3.31 -6.27
C ASN A 41 7.00 -4.07 -6.67
N ASP A 42 6.63 -4.04 -7.95
CA ASP A 42 5.54 -4.86 -8.46
C ASP A 42 5.94 -6.33 -8.44
N PHE A 43 4.99 -7.20 -8.12
CA PHE A 43 5.27 -8.62 -7.99
C PHE A 43 4.12 -9.48 -8.49
N TRP A 44 4.47 -10.64 -9.04
CA TRP A 44 3.49 -11.63 -9.50
C TRP A 44 3.00 -12.49 -8.33
N ALA A 45 1.69 -12.70 -8.27
CA ALA A 45 1.03 -13.61 -7.32
C ALA A 45 0.05 -14.53 -8.05
N TYR A 46 -0.18 -15.73 -7.51
CA TYR A 46 -1.21 -16.63 -8.01
C TYR A 46 -2.59 -16.18 -7.53
N ILE A 47 -3.54 -16.00 -8.46
CA ILE A 47 -4.91 -15.58 -8.14
C ILE A 47 -5.65 -16.60 -7.30
N TYR A 48 -5.38 -17.89 -7.53
CA TYR A 48 -5.98 -19.01 -6.79
C TYR A 48 -5.23 -19.34 -5.48
N GLY A 49 -4.19 -18.57 -5.15
CA GLY A 49 -3.49 -18.72 -3.88
C GLY A 49 -4.36 -18.25 -2.71
N GLN A 50 -4.19 -18.84 -1.53
CA GLN A 50 -4.88 -18.44 -0.28
C GLN A 50 -4.42 -17.07 0.26
N ARG A 51 -3.81 -16.23 -0.56
CA ARG A 51 -3.24 -14.94 -0.17
C ARG A 51 -4.04 -13.77 -0.73
N CYS A 52 -4.86 -14.00 -1.74
CA CYS A 52 -5.62 -12.95 -2.43
C CYS A 52 -7.06 -12.99 -1.93
N HIS A 53 -7.52 -11.89 -1.34
CA HIS A 53 -8.86 -11.79 -0.76
C HIS A 53 -9.59 -10.55 -1.28
N PRO A 54 -10.92 -10.59 -1.40
CA PRO A 54 -11.69 -9.41 -1.73
C PRO A 54 -11.53 -8.33 -0.66
N ILE A 55 -11.71 -7.08 -1.07
CA ILE A 55 -11.77 -5.94 -0.16
C ILE A 55 -12.85 -6.18 0.91
N GLY A 56 -12.49 -5.98 2.19
CA GLY A 56 -13.36 -6.20 3.35
C GLY A 56 -13.10 -7.53 4.09
N TRP A 57 -12.34 -8.46 3.50
CA TRP A 57 -12.13 -9.78 4.08
C TRP A 57 -11.40 -9.73 5.43
N CYS A 58 -10.40 -8.86 5.60
CA CYS A 58 -9.70 -8.71 6.86
C CYS A 58 -10.63 -8.24 7.99
N LYS A 59 -11.57 -7.35 7.68
CA LYS A 59 -12.58 -6.87 8.63
C LYS A 59 -13.51 -8.01 9.06
N GLU A 60 -13.99 -8.79 8.10
CA GLU A 60 -14.88 -9.93 8.36
C GLU A 60 -14.19 -11.04 9.16
N ASN A 61 -12.90 -11.27 8.90
CA ASN A 61 -12.14 -12.39 9.47
C ASN A 61 -11.24 -11.97 10.64
N SER A 62 -11.43 -10.75 11.16
CA SER A 62 -10.66 -10.18 12.28
C SER A 62 -9.13 -10.28 12.07
N LYS A 63 -8.67 -9.98 10.85
CA LYS A 63 -7.27 -10.01 10.45
C LYS A 63 -6.63 -8.63 10.56
N LEU A 64 -5.31 -8.65 10.76
CA LEU A 64 -4.53 -7.42 10.87
C LEU A 64 -4.15 -6.90 9.50
N MET A 65 -4.53 -5.64 9.24
CA MET A 65 -4.13 -4.91 8.05
C MET A 65 -3.04 -3.92 8.43
N LEU A 66 -1.79 -4.23 8.06
CA LEU A 66 -0.62 -3.40 8.37
C LEU A 66 0.20 -3.16 7.10
N PRO A 67 0.77 -1.95 6.92
CA PRO A 67 1.58 -1.66 5.76
C PRO A 67 2.88 -2.49 5.77
N PRO A 68 3.26 -3.08 4.63
CA PRO A 68 4.55 -3.75 4.48
C PRO A 68 5.69 -2.76 4.77
N PRO A 69 6.85 -3.24 5.26
CA PRO A 69 8.02 -2.39 5.52
C PRO A 69 8.48 -1.56 4.33
N ILE A 70 8.25 -2.03 3.09
CA ILE A 70 8.60 -1.29 1.89
C ILE A 70 7.74 -0.02 1.72
N VAL A 71 6.45 -0.11 2.08
CA VAL A 71 5.51 1.03 2.05
C VAL A 71 5.89 2.03 3.13
N THR A 72 6.18 1.56 4.36
CA THR A 72 6.53 2.47 5.47
C THR A 72 7.91 3.12 5.30
N LYS A 73 8.92 2.41 4.80
CA LYS A 73 10.25 2.97 4.56
C LYS A 73 10.20 4.11 3.55
N ARG A 74 9.42 3.98 2.47
CA ARG A 74 9.28 5.05 1.47
C ARG A 74 8.56 6.27 2.01
N ALA A 75 7.50 6.09 2.79
CA ALA A 75 6.83 7.20 3.46
C ALA A 75 7.82 8.02 4.32
N ILE A 76 8.70 7.35 5.07
CA ILE A 76 9.73 8.02 5.89
C ILE A 76 10.78 8.74 5.03
N GLN A 77 11.21 8.13 3.91
CA GLN A 77 12.17 8.74 2.99
C GLN A 77 11.61 10.01 2.36
N GLN A 78 10.34 9.99 1.93
CA GLN A 78 9.65 11.15 1.37
C GLN A 78 9.54 12.28 2.39
N THR A 79 9.14 11.99 3.63
CA THR A 79 9.11 13.00 4.71
C THR A 79 10.49 13.62 4.96
N THR A 80 11.56 12.81 4.88
CA THR A 80 12.94 13.28 5.10
C THR A 80 13.42 14.17 3.94
N ILE A 81 13.11 13.81 2.69
CA ILE A 81 13.45 14.61 1.51
C ILE A 81 12.74 15.96 1.57
N ASN A 82 11.45 15.97 1.92
CA ASN A 82 10.66 17.20 2.01
C ASN A 82 11.16 18.11 3.14
N ALA A 83 11.49 17.56 4.32
CA ALA A 83 12.07 18.33 5.42
C ALA A 83 13.39 19.03 5.03
N ASN A 84 14.25 18.36 4.26
CA ASN A 84 15.51 18.92 3.79
C ASN A 84 15.32 19.96 2.66
N THR A 85 14.18 19.93 1.96
CA THR A 85 13.82 20.89 0.91
C THR A 85 13.16 22.15 1.49
N LEU A 86 12.55 22.05 2.67
CA LEU A 86 11.90 23.16 3.40
C LEU A 86 12.87 24.07 4.18
N THR A 87 14.16 23.72 4.30
CA THR A 87 15.16 24.57 4.98
C THR A 87 15.71 25.69 4.10
N ASN A 88 15.41 25.68 2.80
CA ASN A 88 15.82 26.73 1.85
C ASN A 88 14.60 27.41 1.20
N GLY A 89 13.87 28.21 1.98
CA GLY A 89 13.02 29.27 1.44
C GLY A 89 11.56 29.26 1.90
N ASN A 90 11.23 30.29 2.67
CA ASN A 90 9.92 30.92 2.84
C ASN A 90 8.70 30.07 3.22
N ILE A 91 8.22 30.38 4.42
CA ILE A 91 6.96 29.94 5.03
C ILE A 91 5.77 30.39 4.17
N LYS A 92 5.07 29.42 3.59
CA LYS A 92 3.61 29.44 3.50
C LYS A 92 3.14 28.04 3.85
N GLY A 93 2.53 27.93 5.03
CA GLY A 93 1.89 26.71 5.45
C GLY A 93 0.72 26.41 4.53
N GLU A 94 0.81 25.29 3.85
CA GLU A 94 -0.35 24.47 3.56
C GLU A 94 -0.01 23.10 4.14
N ASN A 95 -0.78 22.71 5.15
CA ASN A 95 -0.67 21.40 5.78
C ASN A 95 -1.12 20.37 4.75
N GLU A 96 -0.21 19.87 3.92
CA GLU A 96 -0.42 18.56 3.30
C GLU A 96 -0.13 17.53 4.38
N GLU A 97 -1.18 17.32 5.19
CA GLU A 97 -1.36 16.15 6.03
C GLU A 97 -0.84 14.94 5.27
N LEU A 98 0.05 14.20 5.93
CA LEU A 98 0.41 12.84 5.51
C LEU A 98 -0.89 12.19 5.03
N GLN A 99 -1.05 11.95 3.74
CA GLN A 99 -2.16 11.15 3.25
C GLN A 99 -1.91 9.73 3.76
N THR A 100 -2.15 9.47 5.06
CA THR A 100 -2.91 8.31 5.46
C THR A 100 -4.24 8.53 4.78
N PRO A 101 -4.50 7.88 3.64
CA PRO A 101 -5.73 8.19 2.96
C PRO A 101 -6.76 7.48 3.82
N SER A 102 -7.43 8.26 4.65
CA SER A 102 -8.73 7.96 5.24
C SER A 102 -9.65 7.40 4.15
N GLU A 103 -9.45 7.81 2.89
CA GLU A 103 -10.00 7.21 1.67
C GLU A 103 -9.79 5.69 1.49
N TYR A 104 -8.74 5.09 2.07
CA TYR A 104 -8.50 3.63 2.06
C TYR A 104 -8.84 2.96 3.39
N LEU A 105 -9.04 3.74 4.45
CA LEU A 105 -9.48 3.28 5.76
C LEU A 105 -11.01 3.42 5.85
N PHE A 106 -11.71 2.68 4.97
CA PHE A 106 -13.14 2.36 5.02
C PHE A 106 -14.00 3.36 5.81
N ASP A 107 -14.33 4.50 5.20
CA ASP A 107 -15.49 5.25 5.65
C ASP A 107 -16.75 4.37 5.51
N LYS A 108 -17.57 4.39 6.57
CA LYS A 108 -18.80 3.61 6.75
C LYS A 108 -19.91 4.02 5.81
#